data_AF-G4YMS7-F1
#
_entry.id   AF-G4YMS7-F1
#
_cell.length_a   1.000
_cell.length_b   1.000
_cell.length_c   1.000
_cell.angle_alpha   90.00
_cell.angle_beta   90.00
_cell.angle_gamma   90.00
#
_symmetry.space_group_name_H-M   'P 1'
#
loop_
_entity.id
_entity.type
_entity.pdbx_description
1 polymer ?
#
loop_
_entity_poly.entity_id
_entity_poly.type
_entity_poly.pdbx_seq_one_letter_code
_entity_poly.pdbx_strand_id
1 'polypeptide(L)'
;PPLEETQFSSWKAFELYINEYQSRSYQASSCIVSTIYESDDLTPICAKSKTGSGTPIPDSFGFYAKTLVCTHSGEFKSRGQGKRLRQESRQTGCTAQVMVVI
;
A
#
# COMPACT_ATOMS: atom_id res chain seq x y z
N PRO A 1 -18.26 -0.87 2.18
CA PRO A 1 -18.58 -0.30 3.51
C PRO A 1 -17.59 0.84 3.77
N PRO A 2 -17.97 1.91 4.49
CA PRO A 2 -16.99 2.90 4.91
C PRO A 2 -16.02 2.31 5.95
N LEU A 3 -14.82 2.88 6.07
CA LEU A 3 -13.89 2.57 7.15
C LEU A 3 -14.44 3.20 8.45
N GLU A 4 -14.50 2.40 9.52
CA GLU A 4 -15.01 2.81 10.83
C GLU A 4 -13.90 3.47 11.68
N GLU A 5 -12.66 2.99 11.55
CA GLU A 5 -11.49 3.51 12.26
C GLU A 5 -10.41 4.01 11.29
N THR A 6 -9.75 5.10 11.67
CA THR A 6 -8.69 5.77 10.87
C THR A 6 -7.39 5.98 11.64
N GLN A 7 -7.35 5.65 12.94
CA GLN A 7 -6.18 5.82 13.80
C GLN A 7 -5.88 4.51 14.52
N PHE A 8 -4.60 4.12 14.55
CA PHE A 8 -4.17 2.86 15.13
C PHE A 8 -2.95 3.07 16.03
N SER A 9 -2.90 2.36 17.15
CA SER A 9 -1.80 2.44 18.12
C SER A 9 -0.53 1.70 17.68
N SER A 10 -0.63 0.81 16.68
CA SER A 10 0.49 0.07 16.13
C SER A 10 0.14 -0.51 14.75
N TRP A 11 1.17 -0.89 13.99
CA TRP A 11 0.99 -1.64 12.75
C TRP A 11 0.19 -2.93 12.92
N LYS A 12 0.35 -3.62 14.06
CA LYS A 12 -0.36 -4.86 14.35
C LYS A 12 -1.86 -4.63 14.57
N ALA A 13 -2.23 -3.53 15.24
CA ALA A 13 -3.62 -3.15 15.42
C ALA A 13 -4.28 -2.85 14.06
N PHE A 14 -3.58 -2.11 13.20
CA PHE A 14 -4.02 -1.84 11.83
C PHE A 14 -4.19 -3.14 11.01
N GLU A 15 -3.24 -4.06 11.07
CA GLU A 15 -3.29 -5.33 10.33
C GLU A 15 -4.46 -6.22 10.78
N LEU A 16 -4.78 -6.24 12.07
CA LEU A 16 -5.94 -6.96 12.57
C LEU A 16 -7.24 -6.32 12.08
N TYR A 17 -7.37 -5.00 12.21
CA TYR A 17 -8.55 -4.25 11.77
C TYR A 17 -8.80 -4.44 10.26
N ILE A 18 -7.76 -4.30 9.43
CA ILE A 18 -7.96 -4.42 7.99
C ILE A 18 -8.36 -5.84 7.60
N ASN A 19 -7.79 -6.87 8.23
CA ASN A 19 -8.17 -8.26 7.96
C ASN A 19 -9.65 -8.51 8.29
N GLU A 20 -10.12 -7.98 9.42
CA GLU A 20 -11.53 -8.06 9.79
C GLU A 20 -12.40 -7.30 8.78
N TYR A 21 -12.04 -6.07 8.43
CA TYR A 21 -12.76 -5.26 7.44
C TYR A 21 -12.84 -5.99 6.07
N GLN A 22 -11.75 -6.59 5.61
CA GLN A 22 -11.71 -7.34 4.35
C GLN A 22 -12.63 -8.57 4.42
N SER A 23 -12.66 -9.28 5.55
CA SER A 23 -13.55 -10.43 5.74
C SER A 23 -15.02 -10.03 5.74
N ARG A 24 -15.37 -8.91 6.37
CA ARG A 24 -16.75 -8.37 6.43
C ARG A 24 -17.21 -7.83 5.07
N SER A 25 -16.31 -7.18 4.34
CA SER A 25 -16.63 -6.47 3.10
C SER A 25 -16.43 -7.30 1.83
N TYR A 26 -15.82 -8.49 1.94
CA TYR A 26 -15.35 -9.32 0.83
C TYR A 26 -14.41 -8.57 -0.14
N GLN A 27 -13.79 -7.48 0.32
CA GLN A 27 -12.83 -6.72 -0.45
C GLN A 27 -11.42 -7.25 -0.17
N ALA A 28 -10.95 -8.19 -0.99
CA ALA A 28 -9.56 -8.62 -0.92
C ALA A 28 -8.65 -7.48 -1.39
N SER A 29 -7.86 -6.91 -0.48
CA SER A 29 -6.80 -5.97 -0.83
C SER A 29 -5.45 -6.64 -0.59
N SER A 30 -4.61 -6.67 -1.62
CA SER A 30 -3.23 -7.07 -1.47
C SER A 30 -2.44 -5.91 -0.86
N CYS A 31 -1.74 -6.16 0.25
CA CYS A 31 -0.80 -5.21 0.79
C CYS A 31 0.37 -5.06 -0.19
N ILE A 32 0.41 -3.97 -0.97
CA ILE A 32 1.66 -3.55 -1.60
C ILE A 32 2.38 -2.74 -0.54
N VAL A 33 3.26 -3.39 0.20
CA VAL A 33 4.07 -2.68 1.19
C VAL A 33 5.05 -1.78 0.43
N SER A 34 4.63 -0.55 0.18
CA SER A 34 5.54 0.52 -0.21
C SER A 34 6.24 0.98 1.06
N THR A 35 7.45 0.49 1.32
CA THR A 35 8.36 1.28 2.14
C THR A 35 8.53 2.58 1.39
N ILE A 36 8.03 3.69 1.92
CA ILE A 36 8.56 4.99 1.50
C ILE A 36 9.96 5.05 2.13
N TYR A 37 10.91 4.29 1.56
CA TYR A 37 12.19 4.91 1.31
C TYR A 37 11.87 5.86 0.18
N GLU A 38 11.94 7.13 0.53
CA GLU A 38 12.21 8.18 -0.42
C GLU A 38 12.79 7.69 -1.74
N SER A 39 11.95 7.82 -2.76
CA SER A 39 12.20 7.76 -4.19
C SER A 39 13.17 6.70 -4.71
N ASP A 40 12.76 6.05 -5.80
CA ASP A 40 13.72 5.61 -6.83
C ASP A 40 14.82 6.69 -6.97
N ASP A 41 16.06 6.29 -6.71
CA ASP A 41 17.31 7.08 -6.52
C ASP A 41 17.74 7.27 -5.03
N LEU A 42 18.39 6.23 -4.51
CA LEU A 42 19.11 6.06 -3.23
C LEU A 42 19.81 7.33 -2.65
N THR A 43 19.05 8.27 -2.10
CA THR A 43 19.53 9.29 -1.16
C THR A 43 18.41 9.70 -0.22
N PRO A 44 18.66 9.88 1.10
CA PRO A 44 17.66 10.33 2.06
C PRO A 44 17.37 11.87 2.01
N ILE A 45 16.19 12.35 2.42
CA ILE A 45 15.55 13.67 2.11
C ILE A 45 15.98 14.62 3.21
N CYS A 46 16.42 14.02 4.31
CA CYS A 46 17.20 14.56 5.37
C CYS A 46 18.64 14.85 4.93
N ALA A 47 19.09 14.33 3.77
CA ALA A 47 20.35 14.70 3.13
C ALA A 47 20.17 15.64 1.91
N LYS A 48 18.94 15.88 1.44
CA LYS A 48 18.66 16.78 0.30
C LYS A 48 17.67 17.92 0.58
N SER A 49 17.43 18.24 1.84
CA SER A 49 16.92 19.56 2.20
C SER A 49 18.04 20.59 2.04
N LYS A 50 18.24 21.13 0.83
CA LYS A 50 18.97 22.41 0.69
C LYS A 50 18.23 23.59 1.34
N THR A 51 17.03 23.37 1.91
CA THR A 51 16.21 24.44 2.51
C THR A 51 15.26 24.02 3.64
N GLY A 52 15.42 22.86 4.28
CA GLY A 52 14.43 22.35 5.25
C GLY A 52 15.05 21.70 6.47
N SER A 53 14.92 22.30 7.64
CA SER A 53 15.41 21.82 8.93
C SER A 53 14.59 20.62 9.47
N GLY A 54 14.49 19.53 8.71
CA GLY A 54 13.76 18.32 9.10
C GLY A 54 14.67 17.29 9.75
N THR A 55 14.25 16.71 10.87
CA THR A 55 14.94 15.58 11.50
C THR A 55 14.77 14.31 10.67
N PRO A 56 15.85 13.54 10.41
CA PRO A 56 15.74 12.27 9.70
C PRO A 56 14.89 11.25 10.44
N ILE A 57 14.08 10.50 9.69
CA ILE A 57 13.40 9.31 10.20
C ILE A 57 14.47 8.25 10.48
N PRO A 58 14.57 7.71 11.71
CA PRO A 58 15.56 6.70 12.03
C PRO A 58 15.27 5.37 11.32
N ASP A 59 16.32 4.66 10.88
CA ASP A 59 16.21 3.34 10.24
C ASP A 59 15.50 2.28 11.12
N SER A 60 15.46 2.48 12.43
CA SER A 60 14.76 1.60 13.38
C SER A 60 13.24 1.60 13.24
N PHE A 61 12.65 2.59 12.55
CA PHE A 61 11.20 2.71 12.38
C PHE A 61 10.61 1.70 11.37
N GLY A 62 11.44 1.07 10.54
CA GLY A 62 10.99 0.11 9.54
C GLY A 62 10.10 0.76 8.47
N PHE A 63 8.79 0.49 8.48
CA PHE A 63 7.85 1.07 7.52
C PHE A 63 7.19 2.33 8.11
N TYR A 64 7.44 3.48 7.47
CA TYR A 64 6.76 4.73 7.80
C TYR A 64 5.31 4.78 7.27
N ALA A 65 5.09 4.20 6.08
CA ALA A 65 3.79 4.13 5.46
C ALA A 65 3.54 2.75 4.83
N LYS A 66 2.27 2.39 4.68
CA LYS A 66 1.82 1.21 3.95
C LYS A 66 0.69 1.58 3.01
N THR A 67 0.76 1.12 1.78
CA THR A 67 -0.28 1.32 0.76
C THR A 67 -0.98 0.00 0.46
N LEU A 68 -2.22 -0.13 0.88
CA LEU A 68 -3.04 -1.28 0.51
C LEU A 68 -3.69 -1.00 -0.83
N VAL A 69 -3.57 -1.95 -1.75
CA VAL A 69 -4.14 -1.83 -3.08
C VAL A 69 -5.04 -3.03 -3.33
N CYS A 70 -6.21 -2.79 -3.95
CA CYS A 70 -7.12 -3.85 -4.34
C CYS A 70 -6.40 -4.92 -5.20
N THR A 71 -6.75 -6.21 -5.02
CA THR A 71 -6.21 -7.30 -5.85
C THR A 71 -6.57 -7.14 -7.33
N HIS A 72 -7.66 -6.44 -7.63
CA HIS A 72 -8.11 -6.11 -8.97
C HIS A 72 -7.53 -4.81 -9.53
N SER A 73 -6.53 -4.25 -8.85
CA SER A 73 -5.88 -3.02 -9.29
C SER A 73 -5.01 -3.19 -10.53
N GLY A 74 -4.79 -2.05 -11.19
CA GLY A 74 -3.98 -1.97 -12.39
C GLY A 74 -4.68 -2.53 -13.62
N GLU A 75 -3.97 -2.41 -14.73
CA GLU A 75 -4.41 -2.93 -16.03
C GLU A 75 -3.88 -4.34 -16.24
N PHE A 76 -4.73 -5.20 -16.77
CA PHE A 76 -4.32 -6.54 -17.17
C PHE A 76 -3.26 -6.48 -18.27
N LYS A 77 -2.04 -6.93 -17.95
CA LYS A 77 -0.96 -7.11 -18.93
C LYS A 77 -0.79 -8.60 -19.24
N SER A 78 -1.22 -9.01 -20.44
CA SER A 78 -0.99 -10.38 -20.89
C SER A 78 0.50 -10.66 -21.05
N ARG A 79 1.02 -11.63 -20.29
CA ARG A 79 2.44 -12.05 -20.35
C ARG A 79 2.69 -13.21 -21.32
N GLY A 80 1.67 -13.64 -22.07
CA GLY A 80 1.80 -14.72 -23.05
C GLY A 80 0.74 -14.67 -24.14
N GLN A 81 0.94 -15.46 -25.19
CA GLN A 81 -0.02 -15.60 -26.30
C GLN A 81 -1.19 -16.55 -25.96
N GLY A 82 -1.12 -17.23 -24.80
CA GLY A 82 -2.14 -18.18 -24.38
C GLY A 82 -3.45 -17.49 -23.98
N LYS A 83 -4.53 -17.77 -24.71
CA LYS A 83 -5.90 -17.44 -24.30
C LYS A 83 -6.37 -18.37 -23.19
N ARG A 84 -5.83 -18.21 -21.97
CA ARG A 84 -6.48 -18.82 -20.79
C ARG A 84 -7.83 -18.11 -20.59
N LEU A 85 -8.92 -18.89 -20.60
CA LEU A 85 -10.25 -18.37 -20.30
C LEU A 85 -10.25 -17.70 -18.90
N ARG A 86 -10.85 -16.51 -18.78
CA ARG A 86 -11.00 -15.72 -17.53
C ARG A 86 -9.75 -15.04 -16.96
N GLN A 87 -8.77 -14.68 -17.79
CA GLN A 87 -7.65 -13.82 -17.32
C GLN A 87 -8.08 -12.36 -17.07
N GLU A 88 -9.07 -11.88 -17.83
CA GLU A 88 -9.59 -10.51 -17.80
C GLU A 88 -10.23 -10.10 -16.47
N SER A 89 -10.66 -11.04 -15.63
CA SER A 89 -11.27 -10.73 -14.33
C SER A 89 -10.25 -10.41 -13.23
N ARG A 90 -8.94 -10.58 -13.48
CA ARG A 90 -7.90 -10.45 -12.44
C ARG A 90 -7.49 -9.01 -12.19
N GLN A 91 -7.40 -8.18 -13.21
CA GLN A 91 -7.04 -6.77 -13.12
C GLN A 91 -8.09 -5.96 -13.86
N THR A 92 -9.08 -5.48 -13.13
CA THR A 92 -10.24 -4.77 -13.68
C THR A 92 -10.09 -3.26 -13.58
N GLY A 93 -8.88 -2.76 -13.33
CA GLY A 93 -8.62 -1.32 -13.18
C GLY A 93 -9.19 -0.73 -11.88
N CYS A 94 -9.29 -1.51 -10.81
CA CYS A 94 -9.78 -0.99 -9.53
C CYS A 94 -8.81 0.07 -8.97
N THR A 95 -9.32 1.27 -8.73
CA THR A 95 -8.55 2.42 -8.18
C THR A 95 -8.61 2.51 -6.66
N ALA A 96 -9.28 1.56 -5.99
CA ALA A 96 -9.37 1.54 -4.54
C ALA A 96 -7.99 1.30 -3.91
N GLN A 97 -7.59 2.25 -3.06
CA GLN A 97 -6.33 2.25 -2.35
C GLN A 97 -6.57 2.80 -0.95
N VAL A 98 -5.82 2.28 0.03
CA VAL A 98 -5.80 2.79 1.40
C VAL A 98 -4.36 3.05 1.78
N MET A 99 -4.04 4.29 2.10
CA MET A 99 -2.71 4.69 2.58
C MET A 99 -2.78 4.91 4.08
N VAL A 100 -1.85 4.28 4.80
CA VAL A 100 -1.67 4.46 6.24
C VAL A 100 -0.27 4.94 6.51
N VAL A 101 -0.15 5.94 7.38
CA VAL A 101 1.10 6.58 7.78
C VAL A 101 1.13 6.58 9.31
N ILE A 102 2.31 6.37 9.89
CA ILE A 102 2.57 6.45 11.35
C ILE A 102 3.37 7.71 11.66
#